data_AF-A0A2D5Y373-F1
#
_entry.id   AF-A0A2D5Y373-F1
#
_cell.length_a   1.000
_cell.length_b   1.000
_cell.length_c   1.000
_cell.angle_alpha   90.00
_cell.angle_beta   90.00
_cell.angle_gamma   90.00
#
_symmetry.space_group_name_H-M   'P 1'
#
loop_
_entity.id
_entity.type
_entity.pdbx_description
1 polymer ?
#
loop_
_entity_poly.entity_id
_entity_poly.type
_entity_poly.pdbx_seq_one_letter_code
_entity_poly.pdbx_strand_id
1 'polypeptide(L)' 'FEKYKGFEAKLETDTPAENGQRKFRGVIKEMENNTILIMTDEGEVEIPLNTLAKAKLVMTDDLIKATANL' A
#
# COMPACT_ATOMS: atom_id res chain seq x y z
N PHE A 1 -1.98 -4.76 7.69
CA PHE A 1 -1.84 -4.73 6.22
C PHE A 1 -1.70 -6.12 5.62
N GLU A 2 -1.21 -7.11 6.37
CA GLU A 2 -1.19 -8.54 5.96
C GLU A 2 -2.46 -9.04 5.24
N LYS A 3 -3.64 -8.82 5.83
CA LYS A 3 -4.92 -9.25 5.21
C LYS A 3 -5.27 -8.56 3.87
N TYR A 4 -4.50 -7.54 3.50
CA TYR A 4 -4.67 -6.77 2.26
C TYR A 4 -3.57 -7.07 1.24
N LYS A 5 -2.71 -8.07 1.50
CA LYS A 5 -1.71 -8.56 0.56
C LYS A 5 -2.35 -8.94 -0.77
N GLY A 6 -1.70 -8.54 -1.86
CA GLY A 6 -2.18 -8.74 -3.23
C GLY A 6 -3.14 -7.67 -3.74
N PHE A 7 -3.69 -6.80 -2.88
CA PHE A 7 -4.51 -5.68 -3.35
C PHE A 7 -3.67 -4.44 -3.64
N GLU A 8 -4.10 -3.69 -4.65
CA GLU A 8 -3.56 -2.36 -4.93
C GLU A 8 -4.07 -1.35 -3.88
N ALA A 9 -3.15 -0.55 -3.34
CA ALA A 9 -3.44 0.48 -2.36
C ALA A 9 -2.80 1.82 -2.71
N LYS A 10 -3.43 2.89 -2.23
CA LYS A 10 -2.85 4.24 -2.16
C LYS A 10 -2.51 4.53 -0.72
N LEU A 11 -1.24 4.84 -0.46
CA LEU A 11 -0.69 5.15 0.85
C LEU A 11 -0.17 6.60 0.85
N GLU A 12 -0.46 7.33 1.91
CA GLU A 12 -0.01 8.70 2.12
C GLU A 12 0.72 8.79 3.46
N THR A 13 1.91 9.40 3.47
CA THR A 13 2.74 9.57 4.66
C THR A 13 2.75 11.02 5.16
N ASP A 14 2.87 11.20 6.48
CA ASP A 14 3.00 12.51 7.12
C ASP A 14 4.39 13.14 6.90
N THR A 15 5.39 12.26 6.78
CA THR A 15 6.80 12.56 6.59
C THR A 15 7.18 12.20 5.15
N PRO A 16 7.85 13.10 4.40
CA PRO A 16 8.28 12.81 3.04
C PRO A 16 9.43 11.80 3.04
N ALA A 17 9.48 10.95 2.01
CA ALA A 17 10.66 10.17 1.67
C ALA A 17 11.82 11.09 1.22
N GLU A 18 13.01 10.52 1.03
CA GLU A 18 14.22 11.28 0.65
C GLU A 18 14.06 12.10 -0.62
N ASN A 19 13.29 11.58 -1.59
CA ASN A 19 12.96 12.25 -2.85
C ASN A 19 11.81 13.28 -2.72
N GLY A 20 11.31 13.53 -1.50
CA GLY A 20 10.16 14.40 -1.23
C GLY A 20 8.79 13.75 -1.42
N GLN A 21 8.73 12.50 -1.86
CA GLN A 21 7.48 11.78 -2.14
C GLN A 21 6.73 11.47 -0.84
N ARG A 22 5.42 11.69 -0.86
CA ARG A 22 4.52 11.42 0.27
C ARG A 22 3.37 10.50 -0.08
N LYS A 23 3.18 10.23 -1.38
CA LYS A 23 2.06 9.48 -1.90
C LYS A 23 2.59 8.35 -2.73
N PHE A 24 2.13 7.15 -2.41
CA PHE A 24 2.55 5.93 -3.03
C PHE A 24 1.33 5.15 -3.49
N ARG A 25 1.47 4.48 -4.61
CA ARG A 25 0.43 3.62 -5.18
C ARG A 25 1.10 2.34 -5.67
N GLY A 26 0.59 1.21 -5.23
CA GLY A 26 1.18 -0.08 -5.57
C GLY A 26 0.44 -1.25 -4.92
N VAL A 27 0.86 -2.47 -5.25
CA VAL A 27 0.31 -3.70 -4.69
C VAL A 27 0.98 -4.01 -3.36
N ILE A 28 0.20 -4.29 -2.31
CA ILE A 28 0.74 -4.68 -1.01
C ILE A 28 1.35 -6.08 -1.14
N LYS A 29 2.65 -6.21 -0.87
CA LYS A 29 3.40 -7.46 -0.98
C LYS A 29 3.48 -8.19 0.35
N GLU A 30 3.75 -7.46 1.41
CA GLU A 30 3.88 -7.97 2.77
C GLU A 30 3.86 -6.83 3.78
N MET A 31 3.72 -7.18 5.05
CA MET A 31 3.88 -6.31 6.19
C MET A 31 4.65 -7.04 7.29
N GLU A 32 5.91 -6.64 7.47
CA GLU A 32 6.77 -7.18 8.52
C GLU A 32 7.33 -6.03 9.36
N ASN A 33 7.53 -6.26 10.67
CA ASN A 33 8.24 -5.30 11.56
C ASN A 33 7.70 -3.86 11.51
N ASN A 34 6.37 -3.70 11.39
CA ASN A 34 5.70 -2.41 11.21
C ASN A 34 6.10 -1.64 9.94
N THR A 35 6.59 -2.33 8.92
CA THR A 35 6.86 -1.79 7.59
C THR A 35 5.93 -2.46 6.59
N ILE A 36 5.36 -1.68 5.68
CA ILE A 36 4.52 -2.17 4.59
C ILE A 36 5.38 -2.17 3.33
N LEU A 37 5.58 -3.34 2.72
CA LEU A 37 6.22 -3.44 1.42
C LEU A 37 5.16 -3.35 0.33
N ILE A 38 5.31 -2.38 -0.58
CA ILE A 38 4.47 -2.26 -1.78
C ILE A 38 5.31 -2.40 -3.04
N MET A 39 4.74 -3.06 -4.05
CA MET A 39 5.29 -3.10 -5.40
C MET A 39 4.65 -1.97 -6.21
N THR A 40 5.44 -0.97 -6.59
CA THR A 40 5.05 0.13 -7.48
C THR A 40 5.59 -0.10 -8.89
N ASP A 41 5.19 0.73 -9.86
CA ASP A 41 5.73 0.66 -11.24
C ASP A 41 7.23 1.00 -11.30
N GLU A 42 7.76 1.72 -10.31
CA GLU A 42 9.16 2.15 -10.22
C GLU A 42 10.02 1.18 -9.40
N GLY A 43 9.42 0.20 -8.73
CA GLY A 43 10.11 -0.72 -7.84
C GLY A 43 9.40 -0.94 -6.50
N GLU A 44 10.04 -1.75 -5.66
CA GLU A 44 9.54 -2.02 -4.32
C GLU A 44 9.83 -0.82 -3.40
N VAL A 45 8.84 -0.48 -2.58
CA VAL A 45 8.92 0.64 -1.63
C VAL A 45 8.50 0.14 -0.26
N GLU A 46 9.34 0.43 0.73
CA GLU A 46 9.05 0.19 2.14
C GLU A 46 8.42 1.44 2.77
N ILE A 47 7.26 1.28 3.40
CA ILE A 47 6.57 2.36 4.09
C ILE A 47 6.44 1.99 5.58
N PRO A 48 7.17 2.68 6.46
CA PRO A 48 6.99 2.54 7.91
C PRO A 48 5.56 2.89 8.33
N LEU A 49 4.93 2.02 9.10
CA LEU A 49 3.53 2.18 9.52
C LEU A 49 3.33 3.43 10.38
N ASN A 50 4.36 3.84 11.13
CA ASN A 50 4.33 5.04 11.97
C ASN A 50 4.32 6.36 11.17
N THR A 51 4.72 6.35 9.89
CA THR A 51 4.64 7.54 9.02
C THR A 51 3.34 7.58 8.23
N LEU A 52 2.54 6.50 8.26
CA LEU A 52 1.34 6.36 7.46
C LEU A 52 0.22 7.27 7.98
N ALA A 53 -0.06 8.33 7.24
CA ALA A 53 -1.17 9.24 7.53
C ALA A 53 -2.51 8.69 7.01
N LYS A 54 -2.50 7.99 5.87
CA LYS A 54 -3.73 7.48 5.24
C LYS A 54 -3.46 6.28 4.35
N ALA A 55 -4.39 5.33 4.34
CA ALA A 55 -4.40 4.23 3.39
C ALA A 55 -5.80 4.02 2.80
N LYS A 56 -5.84 3.70 1.51
CA LYS A 56 -7.07 3.26 0.83
C LYS A 56 -6.75 2.11 -0.12
N LEU A 57 -7.57 1.08 -0.13
CA LEU A 57 -7.58 0.13 -1.22
C LEU A 57 -8.09 0.81 -2.49
N VAL A 58 -7.47 0.51 -3.61
CA VAL A 58 -7.98 0.89 -4.92
C VAL A 58 -9.05 -0.13 -5.29
N MET A 59 -10.25 0.35 -5.60
CA MET A 59 -11.27 -0.50 -6.23
C MET A 59 -10.80 -0.87 -7.63
N THR A 60 -10.19 -2.04 -7.73
CA THR A 60 -9.89 -2.72 -8.99
C THR A 60 -10.93 -3.80 -9.24
N ASP A 61 -11.04 -4.27 -10.48
CA ASP A 61 -11.91 -5.42 -10.81
C ASP A 61 -11.59 -6.66 -9.96
N ASP A 62 -10.34 -6.81 -9.51
CA ASP A 62 -9.91 -7.88 -8.61
C ASP A 62 -10.45 -7.71 -7.19
N LEU A 63 -10.53 -6.48 -6.67
CA LEU A 63 -11.20 -6.21 -5.40
C LEU A 63 -12.70 -6.50 -5.51
N ILE A 64 -13.32 -6.14 -6.63
CA ILE A 64 -14.73 -6.42 -6.90
C ILE A 64 -14.98 -7.93 -6.93
N LYS A 65 -14.16 -8.71 -7.66
CA LYS A 65 -14.23 -10.19 -7.68
C LYS A 65 -14.02 -10.82 -6.31
N ALA A 66 -13.12 -10.29 -5.49
CA ALA A 66 -12.88 -10.78 -4.14
C ALA A 66 -14.05 -10.50 -3.17
N THR A 67 -14.80 -9.41 -3.38
CA THR A 67 -15.95 -9.04 -2.54
C THR A 67 -17.31 -9.50 -3.06
N ALA A 68 -17.42 -9.88 -4.33
CA ALA A 68 -18.70 -10.27 -4.96
C ALA A 68 -19.18 -11.69 -4.59
N ASN A 69 -18.36 -12.50 -3.91
CA ASN A 69 -18.70 -13.84 -3.46
C ASN A 69 -18.82 -13.97 -1.93
N LEU A 70 -19.10 -12.87 -1.22
CA LEU A 70 -19.39 -12.85 0.23
C LEU A 70 -20.90 -12.74 0.50
#